data_AF-A0A5D0UXT4-F1
#
_entry.id   AF-A0A5D0UXT4-F1
#
_cell.length_a   1.000
_cell.length_b   1.000
_cell.length_c   1.000
_cell.angle_alpha   90.00
_cell.angle_beta   90.00
_cell.angle_gamma   90.00
#
_symmetry.space_group_name_H-M   'P 1'
#
loop_
_entity.id
_entity.type
_entity.pdbx_description
1 polymer ?
#
loop_
_entity_poly.entity_id
_entity_poly.type
_entity_poly.pdbx_seq_one_letter_code
_entity_poly.pdbx_strand_id
1 'polypeptide(L)'
;MRSALAARTPRWRYLTAALAAATAVVTAAAPAQADAPRYVAAAPVEALHGDLSTVSPAVRTTYPGDPLQAADYLKPMGPLGHYGLVGPWGPLGVAGPVGNTVWNPSTWITGTCWDDWASMLGWHNGPMSDWGPLGPTGPLSPHAYAETLPALGDFSKQLQAGGVWGVLGPVGPLGPLGPLGPLGPTGAHGFRRTSDGAYVDSGGNVRRAVDVPYGSATRRYELYELYRDEYARTLGYGNDTSFLVERSYLAPGGSVEYRFTSTSTQWVTVNIVPMWMRYDLATLSGYVATAASNQLNYPTGAARGSALVDDFDLQLTDDTGRVLATSDSVELADTIQVQVAAGTRLTLRVTYYQRGSYVGYHDGYRLFVTGSTPYLTGTDITGAHQRPVGTV
;
A
#
# COMPACT_ATOMS: atom_id res chain seq x y z
N MET A 1 59.52 24.51 -53.61
CA MET A 1 60.05 24.61 -54.98
C MET A 1 60.31 23.19 -55.47
N ARG A 2 59.48 22.71 -56.43
CA ARG A 2 59.61 21.51 -57.33
C ARG A 2 59.94 20.14 -56.66
N SER A 3 59.23 19.03 -56.87
CA SER A 3 58.80 18.42 -58.15
C SER A 3 57.74 17.34 -57.86
N ALA A 4 56.58 17.36 -58.50
CA ALA A 4 56.17 16.52 -59.66
C ALA A 4 55.91 15.03 -59.30
N LEU A 5 54.64 14.61 -59.19
CA LEU A 5 53.77 14.08 -60.26
C LEU A 5 54.10 12.65 -60.69
N ALA A 6 53.26 11.70 -60.30
CA ALA A 6 52.97 10.50 -61.08
C ALA A 6 51.48 10.15 -60.94
N ALA A 7 50.72 10.46 -61.99
CA ALA A 7 49.33 10.08 -62.14
C ALA A 7 49.23 8.62 -62.63
N ARG A 8 48.26 7.85 -62.12
CA ARG A 8 47.64 6.75 -62.87
C ARG A 8 46.21 6.49 -62.37
N THR A 9 45.32 6.58 -63.37
CA THR A 9 43.87 6.39 -63.50
C THR A 9 43.11 5.38 -62.62
N PRO A 10 41.78 5.55 -62.46
CA PRO A 10 40.95 4.82 -61.52
C PRO A 10 40.40 3.52 -62.11
N ARG A 11 40.28 2.48 -61.30
CA ARG A 11 39.42 1.33 -61.58
C ARG A 11 38.42 1.14 -60.46
N TRP A 12 37.20 1.57 -60.76
CA TRP A 12 35.99 1.15 -60.08
C TRP A 12 35.87 -0.37 -60.17
N ARG A 13 35.87 -1.05 -59.02
CA ARG A 13 35.27 -2.36 -58.87
C ARG A 13 34.46 -2.37 -57.58
N TYR A 14 33.17 -2.52 -57.79
CA TYR A 14 32.13 -2.76 -56.81
C TYR A 14 32.52 -3.88 -55.84
N LEU A 15 32.53 -3.57 -54.55
CA LEU A 15 32.31 -4.51 -53.47
C LEU A 15 31.47 -3.76 -52.42
N THR A 16 30.15 -3.88 -52.58
CA THR A 16 29.15 -3.61 -51.55
C THR A 16 29.44 -4.49 -50.34
N ALA A 17 30.17 -3.97 -49.37
CA ALA A 17 30.23 -4.53 -48.03
C ALA A 17 29.02 -3.99 -47.25
N ALA A 18 28.01 -4.84 -47.08
CA ALA A 18 26.90 -4.58 -46.18
C ALA A 18 27.44 -4.52 -44.76
N LEU A 19 27.51 -3.31 -44.20
CA LEU A 19 27.76 -3.08 -42.79
C LEU A 19 26.45 -3.35 -42.03
N ALA A 20 26.16 -4.62 -41.76
CA ALA A 20 25.10 -4.98 -40.83
C ALA A 20 25.63 -4.72 -39.41
N ALA A 21 25.24 -3.58 -38.84
CA ALA A 21 25.42 -3.29 -37.43
C ALA A 21 24.69 -4.37 -36.63
N ALA A 22 25.43 -5.22 -35.93
CA ALA A 22 24.89 -6.09 -34.90
C ALA A 22 24.49 -5.22 -33.70
N THR A 23 23.30 -4.63 -33.75
CA THR A 23 22.58 -4.23 -32.54
C THR A 23 22.23 -5.52 -31.81
N ALA A 24 23.03 -5.87 -30.80
CA ALA A 24 22.61 -6.82 -29.78
C ALA A 24 21.38 -6.21 -29.09
N VAL A 25 20.20 -6.57 -29.58
CA VAL A 25 18.97 -6.45 -28.82
C VAL A 25 19.19 -7.35 -27.62
N VAL A 26 19.47 -6.75 -26.47
CA VAL A 26 19.21 -7.41 -25.19
C VAL A 26 17.70 -7.58 -25.16
N THR A 27 17.23 -8.71 -25.68
CA THR A 27 15.88 -9.18 -25.40
C THR A 27 15.85 -9.38 -23.91
N ALA A 28 15.26 -8.42 -23.19
CA ALA A 28 14.78 -8.65 -21.85
C ALA A 28 14.07 -10.01 -21.89
N ALA A 29 14.54 -10.95 -21.07
CA ALA A 29 13.91 -12.25 -20.97
C ALA A 29 12.41 -12.01 -20.79
N ALA A 30 11.61 -12.60 -21.68
CA ALA A 30 10.16 -12.61 -21.51
C ALA A 30 9.88 -13.09 -20.08
N PRO A 31 8.97 -12.44 -19.33
CA PRO A 31 8.67 -12.89 -17.98
C PRO A 31 8.30 -14.36 -18.05
N ALA A 32 8.90 -15.14 -17.16
CA ALA A 32 8.51 -16.52 -16.94
C ALA A 32 6.98 -16.59 -16.91
N GLN A 33 6.43 -17.55 -17.65
CA GLN A 33 5.01 -17.85 -17.81
C GLN A 33 4.18 -17.27 -16.66
N ALA A 34 3.40 -16.22 -16.93
CA ALA A 34 2.74 -15.43 -15.90
C ALA A 34 1.95 -16.36 -14.97
N ASP A 35 2.47 -16.55 -13.75
CA ASP A 35 1.76 -17.24 -12.69
C ASP A 35 0.39 -16.57 -12.57
N ALA A 36 -0.67 -17.38 -12.42
CA ALA A 36 -2.01 -16.85 -12.24
C ALA A 36 -2.00 -15.79 -11.12
N PRO A 37 -2.73 -14.68 -11.26
CA PRO A 37 -2.69 -13.59 -10.29
C PRO A 37 -2.97 -14.13 -8.88
N ARG A 38 -2.19 -13.67 -7.91
CA ARG A 38 -2.28 -14.10 -6.50
C ARG A 38 -2.64 -12.92 -5.60
N TYR A 39 -3.16 -13.23 -4.42
CA TYR A 39 -3.36 -12.28 -3.34
C TYR A 39 -2.73 -12.78 -2.05
N VAL A 40 -2.38 -11.84 -1.18
CA VAL A 40 -2.03 -12.06 0.23
C VAL A 40 -3.16 -11.47 1.06
N ALA A 41 -3.58 -12.17 2.10
CA ALA A 41 -4.55 -11.65 3.05
C ALA A 41 -4.19 -12.08 4.48
N ALA A 42 -4.81 -11.46 5.48
CA ALA A 42 -4.51 -11.73 6.87
C ALA A 42 -4.72 -13.22 7.23
N ALA A 43 -5.83 -13.83 6.81
CA ALA A 43 -6.12 -15.23 7.13
C ALA A 43 -5.09 -16.25 6.55
N PRO A 44 -4.69 -16.20 5.26
CA PRO A 44 -3.57 -17.01 4.77
C PRO A 44 -2.23 -16.77 5.48
N VAL A 45 -1.96 -15.56 5.97
CA VAL A 45 -0.76 -15.26 6.77
C VAL A 45 -0.87 -15.86 8.17
N GLU A 46 -2.03 -15.74 8.83
CA GLU A 46 -2.32 -16.35 10.13
C GLU A 46 -2.19 -17.89 10.06
N ALA A 47 -2.64 -18.49 8.95
CA ALA A 47 -2.56 -19.93 8.68
C ALA A 47 -1.13 -20.47 8.53
N LEU A 48 -0.11 -19.60 8.42
CA LEU A 48 1.29 -20.02 8.53
C LEU A 48 1.62 -20.53 9.93
N HIS A 49 0.92 -20.08 10.97
CA HIS A 49 1.18 -20.43 12.37
C HIS A 49 2.65 -20.22 12.78
N GLY A 50 3.29 -19.17 12.26
CA GLY A 50 4.71 -18.90 12.48
C GLY A 50 5.68 -19.71 11.62
N ASP A 51 5.21 -20.64 10.79
CA ASP A 51 6.04 -21.43 9.88
C ASP A 51 6.29 -20.69 8.56
N LEU A 52 7.48 -20.12 8.44
CA LEU A 52 7.95 -19.41 7.25
C LEU A 52 8.68 -20.33 6.24
N SER A 53 8.68 -21.66 6.44
CA SER A 53 9.45 -22.59 5.60
C SER A 53 8.99 -22.65 4.14
N THR A 54 7.72 -22.32 3.87
CA THR A 54 7.16 -22.26 2.51
C THR A 54 7.38 -20.92 1.83
N VAL A 55 7.82 -19.89 2.57
CA VAL A 55 8.01 -18.53 2.05
C VAL A 55 9.33 -18.45 1.30
N SER A 56 9.27 -17.95 0.08
CA SER A 56 10.42 -17.73 -0.79
C SER A 56 10.39 -16.30 -1.32
N PRO A 57 11.50 -15.53 -1.29
CA PRO A 57 12.78 -15.88 -0.68
C PRO A 57 12.65 -16.13 0.83
N ALA A 58 13.46 -17.06 1.34
CA ALA A 58 13.40 -17.51 2.72
C ALA A 58 13.66 -16.36 3.70
N VAL A 59 12.90 -16.32 4.79
CA VAL A 59 13.02 -15.29 5.83
C VAL A 59 13.57 -15.94 7.09
N ARG A 60 14.86 -15.78 7.32
CA ARG A 60 15.53 -16.41 8.47
C ARG A 60 15.89 -15.41 9.55
N THR A 61 16.15 -14.18 9.15
CA THR A 61 16.64 -13.12 10.03
C THR A 61 15.86 -11.84 9.82
N THR A 62 15.80 -11.02 10.86
CA THR A 62 15.21 -9.68 10.83
C THR A 62 16.32 -8.65 10.60
N TYR A 63 16.82 -8.01 11.65
CA TYR A 63 17.98 -7.12 11.61
C TYR A 63 19.04 -7.58 12.62
N PRO A 64 20.33 -7.24 12.40
CA PRO A 64 21.40 -7.63 13.32
C PRO A 64 21.14 -7.14 14.75
N GLY A 65 21.14 -8.06 15.71
CA GLY A 65 20.94 -7.76 17.14
C GLY A 65 19.50 -7.77 17.62
N ASP A 66 18.53 -8.08 16.75
CA ASP A 66 17.14 -8.32 17.16
C ASP A 66 17.04 -9.56 18.07
N PRO A 67 16.48 -9.46 19.29
CA PRO A 67 16.23 -10.63 20.13
C PRO A 67 15.09 -11.52 19.63
N LEU A 68 14.31 -11.07 18.64
CA LEU A 68 13.16 -11.78 18.09
C LEU A 68 13.51 -12.51 16.79
N GLN A 69 12.77 -13.57 16.51
CA GLN A 69 12.79 -14.28 15.23
C GLN A 69 11.76 -13.67 14.27
N ALA A 70 11.96 -13.83 12.95
CA ALA A 70 11.00 -13.33 11.96
C ALA A 70 9.57 -13.85 12.19
N ALA A 71 9.43 -15.11 12.63
CA ALA A 71 8.15 -15.71 12.97
C ALA A 71 7.43 -15.02 14.14
N ASP A 72 8.17 -14.41 15.07
CA ASP A 72 7.56 -13.68 16.20
C ASP A 72 6.75 -12.47 15.74
N TYR A 73 7.08 -11.88 14.59
CA TYR A 73 6.37 -10.75 13.99
C TYR A 73 5.03 -11.16 13.34
N LEU A 74 4.67 -12.45 13.34
CA LEU A 74 3.34 -12.94 12.95
C LEU A 74 2.39 -13.12 14.15
N LYS A 75 2.89 -12.90 15.37
CA LYS A 75 2.07 -13.03 16.58
C LYS A 75 1.14 -11.82 16.77
N PRO A 76 0.13 -11.92 17.65
CA PRO A 76 -0.87 -10.86 17.85
C PRO A 76 -0.31 -9.48 18.21
N MET A 77 0.75 -9.38 19.01
CA MET A 77 1.38 -8.09 19.30
C MET A 77 2.43 -7.67 18.27
N GLY A 78 2.60 -8.47 17.21
CA GLY A 78 3.39 -8.13 16.05
C GLY A 78 2.75 -7.03 15.19
N PRO A 79 3.48 -6.53 14.18
CA PRO A 79 3.08 -5.36 13.43
C PRO A 79 1.83 -5.57 12.56
N LEU A 80 1.49 -6.82 12.21
CA LEU A 80 0.27 -7.19 11.47
C LEU A 80 -0.95 -7.40 12.38
N GLY A 81 -0.73 -7.59 13.68
CA GLY A 81 -1.80 -7.82 14.63
C GLY A 81 -2.51 -6.52 15.01
N HIS A 82 -3.66 -6.65 15.67
CA HIS A 82 -4.47 -5.50 16.08
C HIS A 82 -3.79 -4.59 17.12
N TYR A 83 -2.69 -5.01 17.74
CA TYR A 83 -1.88 -4.20 18.66
C TYR A 83 -0.71 -3.50 17.95
N GLY A 84 -0.49 -3.85 16.68
CA GLY A 84 0.63 -3.39 15.87
C GLY A 84 0.32 -2.11 15.09
N LEU A 85 1.10 -1.92 14.01
CA LEU A 85 1.08 -0.69 13.22
C LEU A 85 -0.20 -0.50 12.41
N VAL A 86 -0.84 -1.61 12.02
CA VAL A 86 -2.12 -1.60 11.28
C VAL A 86 -3.33 -1.80 12.20
N GLY A 87 -3.15 -1.62 13.51
CA GLY A 87 -4.22 -1.71 14.51
C GLY A 87 -4.87 -0.36 14.88
N PRO A 88 -5.93 -0.37 15.73
CA PRO A 88 -6.69 0.81 16.16
C PRO A 88 -5.91 1.92 16.86
N TRP A 89 -4.78 1.57 17.49
CA TRP A 89 -3.88 2.53 18.14
C TRP A 89 -2.59 2.77 17.35
N GLY A 90 -2.44 2.12 16.20
CA GLY A 90 -1.37 2.43 15.25
C GLY A 90 -1.59 3.78 14.57
N PRO A 91 -0.65 4.23 13.71
CA PRO A 91 -0.75 5.50 12.99
C PRO A 91 -1.95 5.62 12.04
N LEU A 92 -2.60 4.51 11.66
CA LEU A 92 -3.83 4.50 10.86
C LEU A 92 -5.10 4.56 11.73
N GLY A 93 -4.96 4.22 13.01
CA GLY A 93 -6.04 4.15 13.97
C GLY A 93 -6.46 5.51 14.52
N VAL A 94 -7.43 5.52 15.43
CA VAL A 94 -8.10 6.76 15.87
C VAL A 94 -7.18 7.79 16.49
N ALA A 95 -6.02 7.40 17.04
CA ALA A 95 -5.00 8.30 17.60
C ALA A 95 -4.01 8.83 16.54
N GLY A 96 -4.07 8.32 15.32
CA GLY A 96 -3.21 8.69 14.20
C GLY A 96 -3.49 10.08 13.62
N PRO A 97 -2.58 10.60 12.77
CA PRO A 97 -2.63 11.98 12.27
C PRO A 97 -3.59 12.17 11.08
N VAL A 98 -4.47 11.19 10.81
CA VAL A 98 -5.53 11.28 9.80
C VAL A 98 -6.86 10.90 10.43
N GLY A 99 -7.92 11.64 10.12
CA GLY A 99 -9.26 11.43 10.66
C GLY A 99 -10.15 12.67 10.56
N ASN A 100 -11.39 12.54 11.02
CA ASN A 100 -12.35 13.66 11.05
C ASN A 100 -12.50 14.30 12.45
N THR A 101 -11.74 13.86 13.44
CA THR A 101 -11.79 14.41 14.80
C THR A 101 -11.16 15.79 14.85
N VAL A 102 -11.72 16.69 15.66
CA VAL A 102 -11.28 18.10 15.76
C VAL A 102 -9.82 18.28 16.19
N TRP A 103 -9.21 17.29 16.83
CA TRP A 103 -7.80 17.38 17.23
C TRP A 103 -6.85 16.84 16.14
N ASN A 104 -7.39 16.24 15.08
CA ASN A 104 -6.59 15.59 14.04
C ASN A 104 -5.92 16.61 13.12
N PRO A 105 -4.60 16.50 12.84
CA PRO A 105 -3.92 17.37 11.89
C PRO A 105 -4.63 17.48 10.53
N SER A 106 -5.22 16.40 10.01
CA SER A 106 -5.94 16.43 8.73
C SER A 106 -7.17 17.35 8.72
N THR A 107 -7.72 17.69 9.89
CA THR A 107 -8.84 18.65 9.97
C THR A 107 -8.35 20.10 9.85
N TRP A 108 -7.11 20.38 10.22
CA TRP A 108 -6.55 21.75 10.26
C TRP A 108 -5.62 22.08 9.10
N ILE A 109 -4.89 21.08 8.60
CA ILE A 109 -3.86 21.23 7.57
C ILE A 109 -4.49 21.28 6.16
N THR A 110 -5.81 21.08 6.04
CA THR A 110 -6.50 21.14 4.74
C THR A 110 -6.72 22.58 4.27
N GLY A 111 -5.94 23.01 3.28
CA GLY A 111 -6.36 24.03 2.30
C GLY A 111 -6.55 25.48 2.77
N THR A 112 -6.20 25.83 4.01
CA THR A 112 -6.09 27.24 4.43
C THR A 112 -4.63 27.49 4.81
N CYS A 113 -3.97 28.39 4.09
CA CYS A 113 -2.52 28.68 4.06
C CYS A 113 -1.54 27.52 3.79
N TRP A 114 -2.00 26.26 3.78
CA TRP A 114 -1.16 25.12 3.43
C TRP A 114 -0.75 25.10 1.95
N ASP A 115 -1.60 25.59 1.04
CA ASP A 115 -1.28 25.61 -0.39
C ASP A 115 -0.01 26.46 -0.68
N ASP A 116 0.13 27.61 -0.02
CA ASP A 116 1.31 28.48 -0.12
C ASP A 116 2.54 27.84 0.51
N TRP A 117 2.39 27.20 1.68
CA TRP A 117 3.49 26.52 2.36
C TRP A 117 3.94 25.24 1.64
N ALA A 118 3.01 24.46 1.11
CA ALA A 118 3.28 23.27 0.30
C ALA A 118 3.94 23.64 -1.04
N SER A 119 3.51 24.75 -1.67
CA SER A 119 4.19 25.34 -2.81
C SER A 119 5.63 25.77 -2.48
N MET A 120 5.82 26.42 -1.33
CA MET A 120 7.15 26.79 -0.83
C MET A 120 8.03 25.57 -0.56
N LEU A 121 7.48 24.49 0.01
CA LEU A 121 8.21 23.23 0.16
C LEU A 121 8.61 22.65 -1.21
N GLY A 122 7.72 22.71 -2.20
CA GLY A 122 8.03 22.28 -3.57
C GLY A 122 9.26 22.99 -4.15
N TRP A 123 9.40 24.29 -3.89
CA TRP A 123 10.58 25.08 -4.29
C TRP A 123 11.87 24.69 -3.55
N HIS A 124 11.76 24.05 -2.39
CA HIS A 124 12.88 23.59 -1.57
C HIS A 124 13.10 22.07 -1.62
N ASN A 125 12.83 21.43 -2.77
CA ASN A 125 12.98 19.98 -2.93
C ASN A 125 12.09 19.17 -1.95
N GLY A 126 10.88 19.67 -1.70
CA GLY A 126 9.92 19.07 -0.78
C GLY A 126 9.30 17.76 -1.27
N PRO A 127 8.30 17.23 -0.54
CA PRO A 127 7.76 15.89 -0.76
C PRO A 127 7.14 15.63 -2.14
N MET A 128 6.71 16.68 -2.85
CA MET A 128 6.16 16.60 -4.22
C MET A 128 7.22 16.87 -5.32
N SER A 129 8.50 16.96 -4.97
CA SER A 129 9.60 17.17 -5.92
C SER A 129 10.29 15.86 -6.32
N ASP A 130 11.26 15.93 -7.24
CA ASP A 130 12.15 14.80 -7.60
C ASP A 130 12.94 14.22 -6.42
N TRP A 131 13.15 15.00 -5.37
CA TRP A 131 13.84 14.54 -4.15
C TRP A 131 12.88 13.97 -3.10
N GLY A 132 11.57 14.11 -3.34
CA GLY A 132 10.53 13.59 -2.47
C GLY A 132 10.39 12.07 -2.57
N PRO A 133 9.57 11.45 -1.71
CA PRO A 133 9.39 10.00 -1.68
C PRO A 133 8.70 9.43 -2.93
N LEU A 134 8.11 10.29 -3.78
CA LEU A 134 7.53 9.92 -5.07
C LEU A 134 8.50 10.11 -6.26
N GLY A 135 9.68 10.68 -6.02
CA GLY A 135 10.69 10.94 -7.05
C GLY A 135 11.51 9.72 -7.48
N PRO A 136 12.45 9.89 -8.43
CA PRO A 136 13.26 8.80 -8.99
C PRO A 136 14.20 8.10 -8.01
N THR A 137 14.46 8.70 -6.84
CA THR A 137 15.25 8.09 -5.75
C THR A 137 14.40 7.70 -4.55
N GLY A 138 13.09 7.90 -4.62
CA GLY A 138 12.16 7.54 -3.54
C GLY A 138 12.01 6.02 -3.38
N PRO A 139 11.36 5.57 -2.30
CA PRO A 139 11.14 4.15 -2.00
C PRO A 139 10.31 3.38 -3.05
N LEU A 140 9.66 4.09 -3.98
CA LEU A 140 8.88 3.55 -5.09
C LEU A 140 9.65 3.52 -6.41
N SER A 141 10.92 3.94 -6.41
CA SER A 141 11.79 3.84 -7.57
C SER A 141 12.19 2.39 -7.84
N PRO A 142 12.44 2.00 -9.11
CA PRO A 142 12.91 0.64 -9.41
C PRO A 142 14.13 0.23 -8.61
N HIS A 143 15.11 1.12 -8.46
CA HIS A 143 16.33 0.84 -7.69
C HIS A 143 16.05 0.66 -6.18
N ALA A 144 15.35 1.62 -5.55
CA ALA A 144 15.06 1.51 -4.12
C ALA A 144 14.18 0.30 -3.80
N TYR A 145 13.16 0.07 -4.63
CA TYR A 145 12.19 -0.98 -4.41
C TYR A 145 12.77 -2.37 -4.70
N ALA A 146 13.42 -2.58 -5.84
CA ALA A 146 13.86 -3.90 -6.29
C ALA A 146 15.26 -4.30 -5.82
N GLU A 147 16.12 -3.32 -5.48
CA GLU A 147 17.51 -3.58 -5.09
C GLU A 147 17.77 -3.18 -3.64
N THR A 148 17.54 -1.90 -3.29
CA THR A 148 17.89 -1.40 -1.95
C THR A 148 17.07 -2.08 -0.84
N LEU A 149 15.75 -2.17 -0.99
CA LEU A 149 14.87 -2.75 0.02
C LEU A 149 15.21 -4.23 0.30
N PRO A 150 15.37 -5.12 -0.70
CA PRO A 150 15.87 -6.48 -0.47
C PRO A 150 17.27 -6.56 0.14
N ALA A 151 18.16 -5.63 -0.20
CA ALA A 151 19.53 -5.63 0.32
C ALA A 151 19.63 -5.30 1.82
N LEU A 152 18.57 -4.76 2.43
CA LEU A 152 18.51 -4.52 3.88
C LEU A 152 18.40 -5.82 4.69
N GLY A 153 17.88 -6.90 4.10
CA GLY A 153 17.75 -8.21 4.74
C GLY A 153 16.51 -8.99 4.29
N ASP A 154 16.44 -10.26 4.67
CA ASP A 154 15.38 -11.18 4.27
C ASP A 154 13.98 -10.66 4.66
N PHE A 155 13.85 -10.08 5.86
CA PHE A 155 12.60 -9.50 6.32
C PHE A 155 12.17 -8.31 5.46
N SER A 156 13.10 -7.44 5.09
CA SER A 156 12.83 -6.25 4.27
C SER A 156 12.38 -6.61 2.86
N LYS A 157 12.89 -7.70 2.28
CA LYS A 157 12.37 -8.26 1.03
C LYS A 157 10.87 -8.53 1.10
N GLN A 158 10.38 -9.05 2.23
CA GLN A 158 8.97 -9.38 2.43
C GLN A 158 8.05 -8.17 2.71
N LEU A 159 8.59 -6.95 2.70
CA LEU A 159 7.80 -5.72 2.65
C LEU A 159 7.40 -5.36 1.21
N GLN A 160 7.94 -6.03 0.19
CA GLN A 160 7.46 -5.85 -1.18
C GLN A 160 6.05 -6.43 -1.35
N ALA A 161 5.42 -6.05 -2.47
CA ALA A 161 4.10 -6.54 -2.83
C ALA A 161 4.10 -8.06 -2.96
N GLY A 162 3.06 -8.71 -2.44
CA GLY A 162 2.96 -10.17 -2.34
C GLY A 162 3.81 -10.78 -1.22
N GLY A 163 4.54 -9.97 -0.45
CA GLY A 163 5.26 -10.39 0.74
C GLY A 163 4.36 -10.64 1.94
N VAL A 164 4.86 -11.42 2.90
CA VAL A 164 4.13 -11.73 4.16
C VAL A 164 3.75 -10.45 4.91
N TRP A 165 4.63 -9.45 4.91
CA TRP A 165 4.42 -8.15 5.55
C TRP A 165 4.17 -7.02 4.52
N GLY A 166 3.72 -7.37 3.31
CA GLY A 166 3.60 -6.43 2.19
C GLY A 166 2.68 -5.23 2.47
N VAL A 167 1.70 -5.37 3.37
CA VAL A 167 0.84 -4.26 3.82
C VAL A 167 1.59 -3.17 4.59
N LEU A 168 2.72 -3.50 5.21
CA LEU A 168 3.56 -2.54 5.93
C LEU A 168 4.55 -1.82 5.00
N GLY A 169 4.70 -2.30 3.76
CA GLY A 169 5.71 -1.82 2.83
C GLY A 169 5.33 -0.57 2.05
N PRO A 170 6.16 -0.17 1.07
CA PRO A 170 5.97 1.06 0.30
C PRO A 170 4.65 1.15 -0.48
N VAL A 171 4.04 0.01 -0.81
CA VAL A 171 2.75 -0.08 -1.54
C VAL A 171 1.54 -0.30 -0.62
N GLY A 172 1.76 -0.27 0.69
CA GLY A 172 0.71 -0.34 1.70
C GLY A 172 0.27 1.04 2.20
N PRO A 173 -0.74 1.10 3.07
CA PRO A 173 -1.29 2.35 3.60
C PRO A 173 -0.30 3.16 4.46
N LEU A 174 0.79 2.56 4.94
CA LEU A 174 1.85 3.28 5.65
C LEU A 174 2.93 3.87 4.72
N GLY A 175 2.90 3.49 3.44
CA GLY A 175 3.85 3.94 2.43
C GLY A 175 3.55 5.34 1.87
N PRO A 176 4.37 5.83 0.92
CA PRO A 176 4.20 7.16 0.33
C PRO A 176 2.89 7.37 -0.45
N LEU A 177 2.26 6.27 -0.88
CA LEU A 177 0.97 6.30 -1.59
C LEU A 177 -0.21 6.30 -0.63
N GLY A 178 0.00 6.03 0.65
CA GLY A 178 -1.06 6.00 1.66
C GLY A 178 -1.46 7.40 2.14
N PRO A 179 -2.41 7.48 3.08
CA PRO A 179 -2.95 8.75 3.59
C PRO A 179 -1.94 9.58 4.40
N LEU A 180 -0.85 8.96 4.85
CA LEU A 180 0.24 9.64 5.57
C LEU A 180 1.30 10.21 4.62
N GLY A 181 1.22 9.88 3.33
CA GLY A 181 2.16 10.32 2.30
C GLY A 181 1.81 11.69 1.71
N PRO A 182 2.59 12.16 0.72
CA PRO A 182 2.40 13.47 0.10
C PRO A 182 1.06 13.66 -0.62
N LEU A 183 0.37 12.57 -0.94
CA LEU A 183 -0.89 12.53 -1.69
C LEU A 183 -2.12 12.52 -0.78
N GLY A 184 -1.92 12.33 0.53
CA GLY A 184 -2.99 12.18 1.51
C GLY A 184 -3.51 13.49 2.11
N PRO A 185 -4.46 13.42 3.06
CA PRO A 185 -5.16 14.59 3.61
C PRO A 185 -4.27 15.64 4.30
N THR A 186 -3.07 15.25 4.73
CA THR A 186 -2.05 16.14 5.33
C THR A 186 -0.86 16.35 4.40
N GLY A 187 -0.96 15.88 3.16
CA GLY A 187 0.10 15.90 2.16
C GLY A 187 0.38 17.29 1.59
N ALA A 188 1.52 17.40 0.89
CA ALA A 188 1.97 18.66 0.29
C ALA A 188 1.46 18.86 -1.16
N HIS A 189 0.35 18.23 -1.54
CA HIS A 189 -0.20 18.29 -2.90
C HIS A 189 -0.90 19.62 -3.23
N GLY A 190 -1.20 20.47 -2.23
CA GLY A 190 -1.70 21.83 -2.43
C GLY A 190 -3.14 21.94 -2.95
N PHE A 191 -3.97 20.92 -2.71
CA PHE A 191 -5.40 20.97 -3.03
C PHE A 191 -6.23 21.16 -1.77
N ARG A 192 -7.31 21.93 -1.89
CA ARG A 192 -8.32 22.04 -0.84
C ARG A 192 -9.24 20.84 -0.87
N ARG A 193 -10.01 20.63 0.19
CA ARG A 193 -10.95 19.50 0.33
C ARG A 193 -12.38 20.01 0.43
N THR A 194 -13.33 19.35 -0.24
CA THR A 194 -14.76 19.58 0.00
C THR A 194 -15.20 18.96 1.33
N SER A 195 -16.42 19.26 1.77
CA SER A 195 -16.99 18.61 2.96
C SER A 195 -17.04 17.09 2.84
N ASP A 196 -17.11 16.56 1.62
CA ASP A 196 -17.29 15.13 1.36
C ASP A 196 -15.98 14.37 1.19
N GLY A 197 -14.83 15.04 1.04
CA GLY A 197 -13.55 14.36 0.82
C GLY A 197 -12.81 14.71 -0.44
N ALA A 198 -13.52 15.16 -1.47
CA ALA A 198 -12.90 15.38 -2.78
C ALA A 198 -11.90 16.53 -2.73
N TYR A 199 -10.72 16.32 -3.32
CA TYR A 199 -9.78 17.42 -3.53
C TYR A 199 -10.25 18.32 -4.66
N VAL A 200 -10.06 19.63 -4.50
CA VAL A 200 -10.41 20.65 -5.50
C VAL A 200 -9.26 21.63 -5.70
N ASP A 201 -9.10 22.08 -6.94
CA ASP A 201 -8.17 23.15 -7.28
C ASP A 201 -8.71 24.55 -6.89
N SER A 202 -7.91 25.59 -7.16
CA SER A 202 -8.29 26.98 -6.88
C SER A 202 -9.54 27.45 -7.63
N GLY A 203 -9.91 26.78 -8.73
CA GLY A 203 -11.13 27.03 -9.49
C GLY A 203 -12.34 26.21 -9.00
N GLY A 204 -12.16 25.37 -7.97
CA GLY A 204 -13.19 24.49 -7.43
C GLY A 204 -13.40 23.21 -8.24
N ASN A 205 -12.54 22.89 -9.21
CA ASN A 205 -12.67 21.66 -9.99
C ASN A 205 -12.10 20.48 -9.21
N VAL A 206 -12.82 19.36 -9.22
CA VAL A 206 -12.38 18.13 -8.55
C VAL A 206 -11.11 17.59 -9.21
N ARG A 207 -10.13 17.25 -8.38
CA ARG A 207 -8.86 16.62 -8.75
C ARG A 207 -8.76 15.27 -8.06
N ARG A 208 -8.38 14.24 -8.81
CA ARG A 208 -8.19 12.85 -8.34
C ARG A 208 -6.78 12.32 -8.59
N ALA A 209 -5.95 13.13 -9.24
CA ALA A 209 -4.61 12.74 -9.61
C ALA A 209 -3.75 13.98 -9.83
N VAL A 210 -2.44 13.81 -9.64
CA VAL A 210 -1.43 14.85 -9.76
C VAL A 210 -0.22 14.30 -10.51
N ASP A 211 0.41 15.15 -11.31
CA ASP A 211 1.66 14.83 -11.99
C ASP A 211 2.82 15.31 -11.12
N VAL A 212 3.74 14.40 -10.80
CA VAL A 212 4.89 14.65 -9.94
C VAL A 212 6.16 14.59 -10.81
N PRO A 213 7.12 15.52 -10.64
CA PRO A 213 8.43 15.40 -11.26
C PRO A 213 9.05 14.01 -11.02
N TYR A 214 9.61 13.42 -12.08
CA TYR A 214 10.30 12.14 -12.01
C TYR A 214 11.54 12.13 -12.91
N GLY A 215 12.62 12.75 -12.43
CA GLY A 215 13.87 12.95 -13.18
C GLY A 215 13.64 13.91 -14.34
N SER A 216 13.84 13.44 -15.58
CA SER A 216 13.57 14.25 -16.77
C SER A 216 12.11 14.18 -17.27
N ALA A 217 11.25 13.46 -16.56
CA ALA A 217 9.85 13.25 -16.92
C ALA A 217 8.92 13.63 -15.77
N THR A 218 7.63 13.35 -15.92
CA THR A 218 6.67 13.34 -14.82
C THR A 218 6.05 11.96 -14.68
N ARG A 219 5.60 11.64 -13.47
CA ARG A 219 4.81 10.45 -13.18
C ARG A 219 3.50 10.87 -12.55
N ARG A 220 2.41 10.32 -13.08
CA ARG A 220 1.06 10.58 -12.59
C ARG A 220 0.72 9.65 -11.43
N TYR A 221 0.21 10.23 -10.35
CA TYR A 221 -0.27 9.52 -9.16
C TYR A 221 -1.73 9.85 -8.90
N GLU A 222 -2.49 8.87 -8.41
CA GLU A 222 -3.82 9.11 -7.85
C GLU A 222 -3.65 9.86 -6.52
N LEU A 223 -4.52 10.83 -6.24
CA LEU A 223 -4.55 11.48 -4.93
C LEU A 223 -5.18 10.52 -3.91
N TYR A 224 -4.91 10.72 -2.63
CA TYR A 224 -5.44 9.85 -1.58
C TYR A 224 -6.45 10.61 -0.72
N GLU A 225 -7.74 10.50 -1.07
CA GLU A 225 -8.79 11.24 -0.36
C GLU A 225 -9.27 10.54 0.91
N LEU A 226 -9.61 11.33 1.93
CA LEU A 226 -10.46 10.88 3.03
C LEU A 226 -11.91 11.22 2.68
N TYR A 227 -12.70 10.24 2.26
CA TYR A 227 -14.10 10.43 1.92
C TYR A 227 -15.02 10.25 3.13
N ARG A 228 -16.14 10.96 3.13
CA ARG A 228 -17.32 10.57 3.91
C ARG A 228 -17.84 9.24 3.38
N ASP A 229 -18.26 8.35 4.28
CA ASP A 229 -18.81 7.02 3.94
C ASP A 229 -19.85 7.06 2.83
N GLU A 230 -20.88 7.89 2.96
CA GLU A 230 -21.94 7.98 1.97
C GLU A 230 -21.44 8.46 0.60
N TYR A 231 -20.54 9.43 0.59
CA TYR A 231 -19.96 9.93 -0.65
C TYR A 231 -19.13 8.86 -1.37
N ALA A 232 -18.24 8.17 -0.66
CA ALA A 232 -17.45 7.07 -1.22
C ALA A 232 -18.33 6.00 -1.88
N ARG A 233 -19.50 5.70 -1.28
CA ARG A 233 -20.45 4.72 -1.82
C ARG A 233 -21.20 5.23 -3.05
N THR A 234 -21.57 6.50 -3.08
CA THR A 234 -22.31 7.10 -4.21
C THR A 234 -21.44 7.32 -5.44
N LEU A 235 -20.12 7.45 -5.29
CA LEU A 235 -19.18 7.49 -6.42
C LEU A 235 -19.26 6.23 -7.30
N GLY A 236 -19.64 5.09 -6.72
CA GLY A 236 -19.70 3.82 -7.44
C GLY A 236 -18.36 3.49 -8.11
N TYR A 237 -18.41 2.93 -9.32
CA TYR A 237 -17.20 2.66 -10.10
C TYR A 237 -16.48 3.92 -10.64
N GLY A 238 -16.96 5.12 -10.31
CA GLY A 238 -16.25 6.37 -10.56
C GLY A 238 -15.14 6.67 -9.55
N ASN A 239 -15.04 5.89 -8.46
CA ASN A 239 -13.92 5.98 -7.54
C ASN A 239 -12.69 5.19 -8.05
N ASP A 240 -11.51 5.61 -7.63
CA ASP A 240 -10.22 4.99 -7.98
C ASP A 240 -9.70 4.12 -6.82
N THR A 241 -8.43 3.69 -6.90
CA THR A 241 -7.81 2.76 -5.95
C THR A 241 -7.08 3.45 -4.80
N SER A 242 -7.30 4.74 -4.57
CA SER A 242 -6.51 5.53 -3.61
C SER A 242 -7.42 6.35 -2.68
N PHE A 243 -7.97 5.73 -1.64
CA PHE A 243 -8.87 6.42 -0.73
C PHE A 243 -8.95 5.82 0.66
N LEU A 244 -9.44 6.62 1.60
CA LEU A 244 -9.81 6.23 2.96
C LEU A 244 -11.27 6.59 3.22
N VAL A 245 -11.96 5.71 3.95
CA VAL A 245 -13.28 5.98 4.52
C VAL A 245 -13.24 5.81 6.03
N GLU A 246 -13.80 6.76 6.76
CA GLU A 246 -14.10 6.58 8.20
C GLU A 246 -15.61 6.35 8.36
N ARG A 247 -15.98 5.20 8.92
CA ARG A 247 -17.36 4.84 9.23
C ARG A 247 -17.53 4.75 10.73
N SER A 248 -18.41 5.56 11.29
CA SER A 248 -18.62 5.64 12.74
C SER A 248 -19.40 4.46 13.34
N TYR A 249 -20.17 3.73 12.52
CA TYR A 249 -21.01 2.63 12.99
C TYR A 249 -21.38 1.64 11.87
N LEU A 250 -21.27 0.35 12.16
CA LEU A 250 -21.89 -0.74 11.44
C LEU A 250 -22.57 -1.66 12.47
N ALA A 251 -23.81 -2.09 12.21
CA ALA A 251 -24.49 -3.02 13.11
C ALA A 251 -23.85 -4.43 13.02
N PRO A 252 -23.76 -5.19 14.12
CA PRO A 252 -23.30 -6.58 14.09
C PRO A 252 -24.05 -7.41 13.04
N GLY A 253 -23.32 -8.19 12.23
CA GLY A 253 -23.86 -8.93 11.08
C GLY A 253 -24.22 -8.06 9.87
N GLY A 254 -24.10 -6.73 9.99
CA GLY A 254 -24.29 -5.79 8.90
C GLY A 254 -23.11 -5.80 7.93
N SER A 255 -23.38 -5.42 6.68
CA SER A 255 -22.36 -5.26 5.66
C SER A 255 -22.52 -3.97 4.86
N VAL A 256 -21.41 -3.49 4.31
CA VAL A 256 -21.33 -2.27 3.50
C VAL A 256 -20.45 -2.55 2.29
N GLU A 257 -20.82 -2.00 1.13
CA GLU A 257 -20.06 -2.14 -0.11
C GLU A 257 -19.49 -0.80 -0.55
N TYR A 258 -18.22 -0.82 -0.96
CA TYR A 258 -17.54 0.27 -1.66
C TYR A 258 -17.16 -0.22 -3.05
N ARG A 259 -17.45 0.60 -4.07
CA ARG A 259 -17.15 0.28 -5.47
C ARG A 259 -16.06 1.24 -5.96
N PHE A 260 -15.16 0.73 -6.78
CA PHE A 260 -14.06 1.50 -7.36
C PHE A 260 -13.50 0.78 -8.59
N THR A 261 -12.69 1.48 -9.38
CA THR A 261 -12.10 0.93 -10.60
C THR A 261 -10.58 1.06 -10.54
N SER A 262 -9.87 -0.02 -10.84
CA SER A 262 -8.43 0.03 -11.07
C SER A 262 -8.17 0.60 -12.46
N THR A 263 -7.57 1.79 -12.56
CA THR A 263 -7.28 2.42 -13.86
C THR A 263 -6.10 1.78 -14.58
N SER A 264 -5.27 1.03 -13.86
CA SER A 264 -4.04 0.42 -14.35
C SER A 264 -3.88 -1.01 -13.84
N THR A 265 -2.99 -1.78 -14.47
CA THR A 265 -2.58 -3.08 -13.92
C THR A 265 -1.61 -2.82 -12.78
N GLN A 266 -1.99 -3.19 -11.56
CA GLN A 266 -1.30 -2.74 -10.35
C GLN A 266 -1.58 -3.65 -9.16
N TRP A 267 -0.83 -3.44 -8.07
CA TRP A 267 -1.20 -3.96 -6.76
C TRP A 267 -2.17 -3.00 -6.07
N VAL A 268 -3.22 -3.56 -5.48
CA VAL A 268 -4.13 -2.85 -4.59
C VAL A 268 -4.01 -3.46 -3.20
N THR A 269 -3.74 -2.61 -2.21
CA THR A 269 -3.69 -2.96 -0.80
C THR A 269 -4.93 -2.41 -0.10
N VAL A 270 -5.71 -3.28 0.51
CA VAL A 270 -6.84 -2.96 1.38
C VAL A 270 -6.44 -3.26 2.81
N ASN A 271 -6.71 -2.34 3.73
CA ASN A 271 -6.57 -2.55 5.17
C ASN A 271 -7.80 -1.98 5.88
N ILE A 272 -8.34 -2.73 6.83
CA ILE A 272 -9.38 -2.23 7.72
C ILE A 272 -8.83 -2.13 9.15
N VAL A 273 -9.14 -1.01 9.78
CA VAL A 273 -8.72 -0.70 11.14
C VAL A 273 -9.96 -0.43 11.96
N PRO A 274 -10.30 -1.29 12.94
CA PRO A 274 -11.36 -0.99 13.89
C PRO A 274 -11.06 0.34 14.58
N MET A 275 -12.06 1.18 14.78
CA MET A 275 -11.81 2.49 15.44
C MET A 275 -11.55 2.33 16.92
N TRP A 276 -12.02 1.25 17.53
CA TRP A 276 -11.97 1.05 18.96
C TRP A 276 -11.52 -0.36 19.31
N MET A 277 -11.04 -0.46 20.53
CA MET A 277 -10.68 -1.71 21.15
C MET A 277 -11.14 -1.70 22.60
N ARG A 278 -11.11 -2.87 23.24
CA ARG A 278 -11.49 -3.04 24.64
C ARG A 278 -10.63 -2.21 25.59
N TYR A 279 -9.33 -2.09 25.33
CA TYR A 279 -8.40 -1.39 26.20
C TYR A 279 -8.05 0.02 25.68
N ASP A 280 -8.01 0.99 26.58
CA ASP A 280 -7.57 2.34 26.20
C ASP A 280 -6.08 2.36 25.78
N LEU A 281 -5.69 3.46 25.13
CA LEU A 281 -4.31 3.64 24.66
C LEU A 281 -3.28 3.54 25.80
N ALA A 282 -3.62 4.01 27.00
CA ALA A 282 -2.73 3.97 28.17
C ALA A 282 -2.46 2.53 28.62
N THR A 283 -3.52 1.72 28.71
CA THR A 283 -3.43 0.29 29.05
C THR A 283 -2.63 -0.45 27.99
N LEU A 284 -2.91 -0.20 26.70
CA LEU A 284 -2.16 -0.82 25.62
C LEU A 284 -0.68 -0.42 25.62
N SER A 285 -0.36 0.84 25.91
CA SER A 285 1.03 1.30 26.02
C SER A 285 1.80 0.53 27.09
N GLY A 286 1.14 0.17 28.20
CA GLY A 286 1.69 -0.71 29.22
C GLY A 286 2.00 -2.13 28.72
N TYR A 287 1.13 -2.69 27.87
CA TYR A 287 1.39 -3.98 27.22
C TYR A 287 2.53 -3.91 26.21
N VAL A 288 2.56 -2.87 25.38
CA VAL A 288 3.63 -2.68 24.37
C VAL A 288 5.00 -2.59 25.04
N ALA A 289 5.10 -1.92 26.20
CA ALA A 289 6.34 -1.80 26.95
C ALA A 289 6.94 -3.16 27.39
N THR A 290 6.12 -4.22 27.47
CA THR A 290 6.56 -5.58 27.84
C THR A 290 6.52 -6.56 26.66
N ALA A 291 6.11 -6.11 25.47
CA ALA A 291 5.86 -6.97 24.32
C ALA A 291 7.09 -7.74 23.86
N ALA A 292 8.26 -7.09 23.80
CA ALA A 292 9.52 -7.75 23.43
C ALA A 292 9.89 -8.85 24.44
N SER A 293 9.72 -8.59 25.74
CA SER A 293 9.95 -9.56 26.81
C SER A 293 8.98 -10.75 26.77
N ASN A 294 7.78 -10.55 26.21
CA ASN A 294 6.79 -11.60 25.96
C ASN A 294 6.84 -12.16 24.52
N GLN A 295 7.89 -11.86 23.76
CA GLN A 295 8.08 -12.32 22.38
C GLN A 295 6.87 -12.03 21.48
N LEU A 296 6.25 -10.85 21.62
CA LEU A 296 5.09 -10.38 20.87
C LEU A 296 3.83 -11.28 20.97
N ASN A 297 3.76 -12.15 21.97
CA ASN A 297 2.54 -12.90 22.30
C ASN A 297 1.46 -11.98 22.86
N TYR A 298 0.28 -12.53 23.11
CA TYR A 298 -0.86 -11.81 23.71
C TYR A 298 -0.49 -10.96 24.94
N PRO A 299 -1.15 -9.79 25.11
CA PRO A 299 -1.09 -9.05 26.35
C PRO A 299 -1.42 -9.93 27.57
N THR A 300 -0.78 -9.65 28.71
CA THR A 300 -1.09 -10.35 29.96
C THR A 300 -2.57 -10.21 30.31
N GLY A 301 -3.28 -11.34 30.43
CA GLY A 301 -4.72 -11.38 30.72
C GLY A 301 -5.64 -11.41 29.49
N ALA A 302 -5.09 -11.31 28.28
CA ALA A 302 -5.82 -11.59 27.05
C ALA A 302 -5.77 -13.10 26.75
N ALA A 303 -6.91 -13.69 26.37
CA ALA A 303 -6.96 -15.06 25.91
C ALA A 303 -6.88 -15.11 24.38
N ARG A 304 -6.35 -16.21 23.84
CA ARG A 304 -6.43 -16.50 22.41
C ARG A 304 -7.90 -16.49 21.97
N GLY A 305 -8.20 -15.80 20.87
CA GLY A 305 -9.56 -15.67 20.33
C GLY A 305 -10.52 -14.81 21.17
N SER A 306 -10.06 -14.15 22.25
CA SER A 306 -10.87 -13.08 22.83
C SER A 306 -10.75 -11.87 21.92
N ALA A 307 -11.80 -11.57 21.16
CA ALA A 307 -11.88 -10.34 20.37
C ALA A 307 -11.69 -9.17 21.34
N LEU A 308 -10.53 -8.53 21.27
CA LEU A 308 -10.23 -7.30 22.01
C LEU A 308 -10.44 -6.07 21.13
N VAL A 309 -10.76 -6.30 19.85
CA VAL A 309 -11.18 -5.31 18.86
C VAL A 309 -12.43 -5.82 18.17
N ASP A 310 -13.20 -4.93 17.56
CA ASP A 310 -14.27 -5.33 16.67
C ASP A 310 -13.69 -5.95 15.40
N ASP A 311 -14.29 -7.06 14.97
CA ASP A 311 -13.79 -7.93 13.91
C ASP A 311 -14.55 -7.68 12.60
N PHE A 312 -13.82 -7.37 11.52
CA PHE A 312 -14.41 -6.96 10.25
C PHE A 312 -13.82 -7.76 9.08
N ASP A 313 -14.66 -8.62 8.50
CA ASP A 313 -14.27 -9.40 7.33
C ASP A 313 -14.29 -8.55 6.06
N LEU A 314 -13.34 -8.84 5.18
CA LEU A 314 -13.23 -8.24 3.86
C LEU A 314 -13.51 -9.29 2.78
N GLN A 315 -14.33 -8.91 1.80
CA GLN A 315 -14.52 -9.68 0.57
C GLN A 315 -14.42 -8.75 -0.64
N LEU A 316 -13.48 -9.02 -1.53
CA LEU A 316 -13.28 -8.26 -2.76
C LEU A 316 -13.79 -9.07 -3.95
N THR A 317 -14.67 -8.50 -4.77
CA THR A 317 -15.23 -9.12 -5.98
C THR A 317 -14.98 -8.25 -7.22
N ASP A 318 -15.00 -8.87 -8.40
CA ASP A 318 -15.12 -8.15 -9.67
C ASP A 318 -16.60 -7.85 -10.03
N ASP A 319 -16.82 -7.14 -11.13
CA ASP A 319 -18.17 -6.77 -11.61
C ASP A 319 -18.98 -7.95 -12.16
N THR A 320 -18.37 -9.12 -12.31
CA THR A 320 -19.09 -10.37 -12.61
C THR A 320 -19.61 -11.07 -11.35
N GLY A 321 -19.24 -10.56 -10.17
CA GLY A 321 -19.54 -11.16 -8.88
C GLY A 321 -18.57 -12.26 -8.46
N ARG A 322 -17.48 -12.47 -9.21
CA ARG A 322 -16.45 -13.44 -8.83
C ARG A 322 -15.63 -12.89 -7.68
N VAL A 323 -15.50 -13.68 -6.61
CA VAL A 323 -14.66 -13.31 -5.46
C VAL A 323 -13.20 -13.39 -5.86
N LEU A 324 -12.47 -12.29 -5.70
CA LEU A 324 -11.05 -12.17 -6.01
C LEU A 324 -10.19 -12.52 -4.81
N ALA A 325 -10.58 -12.07 -3.62
CA ALA A 325 -9.87 -12.26 -2.36
C ALA A 325 -10.80 -12.10 -1.15
N THR A 326 -10.45 -12.74 -0.04
CA THR A 326 -11.11 -12.59 1.26
C THR A 326 -10.08 -12.42 2.38
N SER A 327 -10.49 -11.77 3.47
CA SER A 327 -9.76 -11.72 4.73
C SER A 327 -10.78 -11.83 5.87
N ASP A 328 -10.59 -12.83 6.72
CA ASP A 328 -11.45 -13.21 7.85
C ASP A 328 -10.56 -13.67 9.03
N SER A 329 -9.50 -12.91 9.31
CA SER A 329 -8.49 -13.26 10.33
C SER A 329 -9.00 -12.93 11.72
N VAL A 330 -8.75 -13.83 12.67
CA VAL A 330 -9.16 -13.61 14.07
C VAL A 330 -8.04 -12.96 14.88
N GLU A 331 -6.78 -13.17 14.49
CA GLU A 331 -5.61 -12.68 15.24
C GLU A 331 -4.94 -11.46 14.61
N LEU A 332 -5.02 -11.31 13.29
CA LEU A 332 -4.37 -10.24 12.54
C LEU A 332 -5.38 -9.21 12.04
N ALA A 333 -4.93 -7.97 11.87
CA ALA A 333 -5.78 -6.96 11.25
C ALA A 333 -6.10 -7.35 9.81
N ASP A 334 -7.39 -7.29 9.45
CA ASP A 334 -7.82 -7.70 8.11
C ASP A 334 -7.22 -6.82 7.03
N THR A 335 -6.57 -7.51 6.09
CA THR A 335 -5.80 -6.92 5.01
C THR A 335 -5.93 -7.79 3.79
N ILE A 336 -5.94 -7.17 2.62
CA ILE A 336 -5.86 -7.84 1.32
C ILE A 336 -4.83 -7.07 0.49
N GLN A 337 -3.88 -7.77 -0.12
CA GLN A 337 -3.01 -7.22 -1.15
C GLN A 337 -3.11 -8.09 -2.39
N VAL A 338 -3.62 -7.54 -3.48
CA VAL A 338 -4.00 -8.30 -4.67
C VAL A 338 -3.54 -7.61 -5.94
N GLN A 339 -3.10 -8.39 -6.92
CA GLN A 339 -2.82 -7.88 -8.25
C GLN A 339 -4.11 -7.80 -9.06
N VAL A 340 -4.39 -6.61 -9.61
CA VAL A 340 -5.60 -6.33 -10.40
C VAL A 340 -5.21 -5.82 -11.78
N ALA A 341 -6.02 -6.15 -12.78
CA ALA A 341 -5.81 -5.67 -14.15
C ALA A 341 -6.37 -4.25 -14.32
N ALA A 342 -5.84 -3.53 -15.32
CA ALA A 342 -6.42 -2.26 -15.74
C ALA A 342 -7.88 -2.42 -16.17
N GLY A 343 -8.72 -1.48 -15.77
CA GLY A 343 -10.16 -1.47 -16.06
C GLY A 343 -11.00 -2.39 -15.17
N THR A 344 -10.38 -3.18 -14.27
CA THR A 344 -11.15 -4.03 -13.35
C THR A 344 -11.99 -3.16 -12.42
N ARG A 345 -13.30 -3.41 -12.46
CA ARG A 345 -14.28 -2.85 -11.54
C ARG A 345 -14.36 -3.74 -10.31
N LEU A 346 -14.14 -3.14 -9.15
CA LEU A 346 -13.99 -3.84 -7.88
C LEU A 346 -15.13 -3.44 -6.94
N THR A 347 -15.71 -4.43 -6.26
CA THR A 347 -16.61 -4.22 -5.13
C THR A 347 -15.96 -4.80 -3.89
N LEU A 348 -15.66 -3.95 -2.91
CA LEU A 348 -15.19 -4.37 -1.59
C LEU A 348 -16.38 -4.38 -0.63
N ARG A 349 -16.71 -5.55 -0.10
CA ARG A 349 -17.66 -5.72 0.99
C ARG A 349 -16.90 -5.80 2.32
N VAL A 350 -17.36 -5.00 3.27
CA VAL A 350 -16.94 -5.04 4.68
C VAL A 350 -18.10 -5.60 5.49
N THR A 351 -17.88 -6.65 6.27
CA THR A 351 -18.90 -7.27 7.12
C THR A 351 -18.47 -7.19 8.57
N TYR A 352 -19.35 -6.74 9.47
CA TYR A 352 -19.05 -6.78 10.90
C TYR A 352 -19.40 -8.16 11.45
N TYR A 353 -18.38 -8.96 11.75
CA TYR A 353 -18.55 -10.35 12.16
C TYR A 353 -18.80 -10.47 13.67
N GLN A 354 -17.84 -10.02 14.48
CA GLN A 354 -17.90 -10.20 15.93
C GLN A 354 -17.47 -8.94 16.67
N ARG A 355 -18.22 -8.63 17.74
CA ARG A 355 -17.85 -7.59 18.68
C ARG A 355 -16.73 -8.04 19.61
N GLY A 356 -15.69 -7.22 19.72
CA GLY A 356 -14.65 -7.36 20.75
C GLY A 356 -14.49 -6.12 21.63
N SER A 357 -15.04 -4.98 21.23
CA SER A 357 -15.07 -3.76 22.03
C SER A 357 -16.17 -3.79 23.13
N TYR A 358 -16.06 -2.92 24.14
CA TYR A 358 -17.05 -2.83 25.22
C TYR A 358 -18.45 -2.49 24.69
N VAL A 359 -19.49 -3.08 25.29
CA VAL A 359 -20.90 -2.79 25.00
C VAL A 359 -21.19 -1.31 25.21
N GLY A 360 -21.63 -0.61 24.16
CA GLY A 360 -21.94 0.83 24.18
C GLY A 360 -20.84 1.74 23.62
N TYR A 361 -19.65 1.21 23.34
CA TYR A 361 -18.60 1.89 22.58
C TYR A 361 -18.62 1.47 21.10
N HIS A 362 -18.26 2.41 20.24
CA HIS A 362 -18.68 2.49 18.83
C HIS A 362 -18.16 1.36 17.92
N ASP A 363 -19.08 0.77 17.15
CA ASP A 363 -18.86 -0.32 16.17
C ASP A 363 -18.38 0.22 14.79
N GLY A 364 -17.39 1.11 14.80
CA GLY A 364 -16.89 1.82 13.61
C GLY A 364 -15.54 1.31 13.11
N TYR A 365 -15.19 1.63 11.87
CA TYR A 365 -13.91 1.29 11.26
C TYR A 365 -13.36 2.40 10.36
N ARG A 366 -12.07 2.30 10.06
CA ARG A 366 -11.40 2.99 8.96
C ARG A 366 -11.00 1.99 7.90
N LEU A 367 -11.39 2.28 6.66
CA LEU A 367 -11.04 1.47 5.50
C LEU A 367 -10.02 2.23 4.66
N PHE A 368 -8.89 1.60 4.38
CA PHE A 368 -7.82 2.12 3.53
C PHE A 368 -7.74 1.29 2.26
N VAL A 369 -7.77 1.94 1.10
CA VAL A 369 -7.52 1.34 -0.21
C VAL A 369 -6.37 2.10 -0.84
N THR A 370 -5.24 1.44 -1.01
CA THR A 370 -3.99 2.00 -1.54
C THR A 370 -3.61 1.34 -2.84
N GLY A 371 -3.59 2.12 -3.92
CA GLY A 371 -3.18 1.72 -5.26
C GLY A 371 -2.15 2.70 -5.80
N SER A 372 -2.32 3.12 -7.05
CA SER A 372 -1.36 3.93 -7.80
C SER A 372 0.04 3.28 -7.90
N THR A 373 0.07 1.96 -8.15
CA THR A 373 1.32 1.17 -8.24
C THR A 373 1.65 0.58 -9.63
N PRO A 374 1.21 1.13 -10.78
CA PRO A 374 1.41 0.47 -12.08
C PRO A 374 2.87 0.36 -12.54
N TYR A 375 3.79 1.03 -11.86
CA TYR A 375 5.23 0.96 -12.10
C TYR A 375 5.92 -0.14 -11.27
N LEU A 376 5.18 -0.86 -10.41
CA LEU A 376 5.66 -1.98 -9.60
C LEU A 376 4.88 -3.26 -9.94
N THR A 377 4.96 -3.69 -11.20
CA THR A 377 4.25 -4.90 -11.65
C THR A 377 5.15 -6.13 -11.47
N GLY A 378 4.85 -6.92 -10.45
CA GLY A 378 5.48 -8.23 -10.24
C GLY A 378 6.17 -8.39 -8.89
N THR A 379 6.31 -9.65 -8.49
CA THR A 379 7.04 -10.08 -7.30
C THR A 379 7.55 -11.48 -7.58
N ASP A 380 8.78 -11.79 -7.13
CA ASP A 380 9.33 -13.14 -7.08
C ASP A 380 9.00 -13.83 -5.75
N ILE A 381 8.28 -13.13 -4.86
CA ILE A 381 7.86 -13.69 -3.59
C ILE A 381 6.75 -14.71 -3.83
N THR A 382 6.88 -15.87 -3.20
CA THR A 382 5.92 -16.98 -3.25
C THR A 382 5.84 -17.65 -1.88
N GLY A 383 4.76 -18.40 -1.63
CA GLY A 383 4.62 -19.19 -0.41
C GLY A 383 3.17 -19.54 -0.10
N ALA A 384 2.95 -20.27 1.00
CA ALA A 384 1.61 -20.67 1.42
C ALA A 384 0.72 -19.49 1.86
N HIS A 385 1.31 -18.33 2.15
CA HIS A 385 0.61 -17.08 2.46
C HIS A 385 -0.06 -16.45 1.23
N GLN A 386 0.32 -16.86 0.02
CA GLN A 386 -0.30 -16.40 -1.22
C GLN A 386 -1.36 -17.40 -1.69
N ARG A 387 -2.52 -16.87 -2.08
CA ARG A 387 -3.63 -17.63 -2.66
C ARG A 387 -3.88 -17.20 -4.11
N PRO A 388 -4.26 -18.11 -5.02
CA PRO A 388 -4.72 -17.72 -6.35
C PRO A 388 -5.97 -16.81 -6.27
N VAL A 389 -6.03 -15.80 -7.13
CA VAL A 389 -7.21 -14.94 -7.26
C VAL A 389 -8.36 -15.75 -7.84
N GLY A 390 -9.52 -15.74 -7.20
CA GLY A 390 -10.67 -16.54 -7.63
C GLY A 390 -10.79 -17.90 -6.94
N THR A 391 -9.83 -18.28 -6.11
CA THR A 391 -9.96 -19.45 -5.23
C THR A 391 -10.17 -18.95 -3.81
N VAL A 392 -11.41 -19.08 -3.33
CA VAL A 392 -11.84 -18.76 -1.97
C VAL A 392 -12.34 -20.02 -1.31
#